data_AF-A0A328TPY7-F1
#
_entry.id   AF-A0A328TPY7-F1
#
_cell.length_a   1.000
_cell.length_b   1.000
_cell.length_c   1.000
_cell.angle_alpha   90.00
_cell.angle_beta   90.00
_cell.angle_gamma   90.00
#
_symmetry.space_group_name_H-M   'P 1'
#
loop_
_entity.id
_entity.type
_entity.pdbx_description
1 polymer ?
#
loop_
_entity_poly.entity_id
_entity_poly.type
_entity_poly.pdbx_seq_one_letter_code
_entity_poly.pdbx_strand_id
1 'polypeptide(L)' 'MIDIETLGKKRGCPVLSIAAVQFDPLSGKTGDIFYERMSIDAALSYGMPETSTLQWWDRQSAEARDEAFNGTRLPD' A
#
# COMPACT_ATOMS: atom_id res chain seq x y z
N MET A 1 10.78 9.78 3.24
CA MET A 1 10.51 8.74 2.21
C MET A 1 9.04 8.38 2.30
N ILE A 2 8.39 8.17 1.16
CA ILE A 2 7.00 7.72 1.07
C ILE A 2 6.97 6.54 0.10
N ASP A 3 6.18 5.54 0.44
CA ASP A 3 5.95 4.37 -0.41
C ASP A 3 4.48 3.90 -0.29
N ILE A 4 3.97 3.25 -1.33
CA ILE A 4 2.58 2.76 -1.40
C ILE A 4 2.51 1.38 -2.07
N GLU A 5 1.62 0.53 -1.56
CA GLU A 5 1.23 -0.70 -2.25
C GLU A 5 -0.09 -0.52 -2.96
N THR A 6 -0.18 -1.02 -4.20
CA THR A 6 -1.31 -0.73 -5.09
C THR A 6 -1.78 -1.95 -5.85
N LEU A 7 -3.00 -1.88 -6.34
CA LEU A 7 -3.60 -2.87 -7.23
C LEU A 7 -3.45 -2.52 -8.71
N GLY A 8 -2.53 -1.62 -9.05
CA GLY A 8 -2.26 -1.24 -10.44
C GLY A 8 -1.23 -0.13 -10.56
N LYS A 9 -0.62 0.02 -11.73
CA LYS A 9 0.49 0.97 -11.96
C LYS A 9 0.00 2.31 -12.52
N LYS A 10 -1.27 2.40 -12.88
CA LYS A 10 -1.87 3.61 -13.45
C LYS A 10 -2.54 4.44 -12.35
N ARG A 11 -2.65 5.74 -12.59
CA ARG A 11 -3.45 6.64 -11.75
C ARG A 11 -4.87 6.08 -11.57
N GLY A 12 -5.40 6.21 -10.36
CA GLY A 12 -6.75 5.74 -10.01
C GLY A 12 -6.87 4.24 -9.75
N CYS A 13 -5.75 3.50 -9.69
CA CYS A 13 -5.77 2.14 -9.16
C CYS A 13 -5.87 2.18 -7.63
N PRO A 14 -6.55 1.21 -6.99
CA PRO A 14 -6.66 1.13 -5.54
C PRO A 14 -5.30 1.11 -4.84
N VAL A 15 -5.20 1.83 -3.73
CA VAL A 15 -4.06 1.82 -2.81
C VAL A 15 -4.44 0.93 -1.62
N LEU A 16 -3.56 0.01 -1.25
CA LEU A 16 -3.76 -0.92 -0.13
C LEU A 16 -3.11 -0.39 1.15
N SER A 17 -1.90 0.16 1.03
CA SER A 17 -1.15 0.69 2.16
C SER A 17 -0.34 1.91 1.75
N ILE A 18 0.00 2.72 2.76
CA ILE A 18 0.93 3.84 2.63
C ILE A 18 1.88 3.82 3.82
N ALA A 19 3.17 3.99 3.53
CA ALA A 19 4.20 4.19 4.54
C ALA A 19 4.89 5.53 4.30
N ALA A 20 5.17 6.25 5.37
CA ALA A 20 5.97 7.46 5.34
C ALA A 20 6.95 7.46 6.50
N VAL A 21 8.16 7.95 6.25
CA VAL A 21 9.16 8.18 7.29
C VAL A 21 9.84 9.52 7.05
N GLN A 22 9.94 10.33 8.10
CA GLN A 22 10.73 11.54 8.07
C GLN A 22 12.21 11.15 7.96
N PHE A 23 12.96 11.81 7.08
CA PHE A 23 14.37 11.52 6.86
C PHE A 23 15.15 12.82 6.68
N ASP A 24 16.22 12.98 7.45
CA ASP A 24 17.20 14.05 7.28
C ASP A 24 18.40 13.53 6.45
N PRO A 25 18.58 14.02 5.22
CA PRO A 25 19.65 13.56 4.34
C PRO A 25 21.05 13.99 4.78
N LEU A 26 21.19 15.00 5.65
CA LEU A 26 22.48 15.48 6.10
C LEU A 26 22.99 14.67 7.29
N SER A 27 22.12 14.37 8.25
CA SER A 27 22.47 13.56 9.42
C SER A 27 22.28 12.06 9.20
N GLY A 28 21.54 11.65 8.17
CA GLY A 28 21.17 10.27 7.91
C GLY A 28 20.13 9.70 8.89
N LYS A 29 19.54 10.54 9.76
CA LYS A 29 18.59 10.10 10.78
C LYS A 29 17.17 10.03 10.23
N THR A 30 16.43 9.02 10.67
CA THR A 30 14.98 8.93 10.47
C THR A 30 14.25 9.46 11.71
N GLY A 31 13.14 10.14 11.47
CA GLY A 31 12.24 10.66 12.51
C GLY A 31 10.94 9.89 12.52
N ASP A 32 9.83 10.63 12.59
CA ASP A 32 8.48 10.07 12.69
C ASP A 32 8.15 9.11 11.55
N ILE A 33 7.41 8.05 11.90
CA ILE A 33 6.94 7.02 10.98
C ILE A 33 5.42 7.04 10.98
N PHE A 34 4.84 6.93 9.80
CA PHE A 34 3.42 6.72 9.57
C PHE A 34 3.25 5.49 8.69
N TYR A 35 2.30 4.64 9.05
CA TYR A 35 1.99 3.46 8.27
C TYR A 35 0.54 3.07 8.49
N GLU A 36 -0.20 2.93 7.40
CA GLU A 36 -1.62 2.58 7.41
C GLU A 36 -1.94 1.59 6.30
N ARG A 37 -2.90 0.70 6.61
CA ARG A 37 -3.38 -0.34 5.69
C ARG A 37 -4.90 -0.30 5.61
N MET A 38 -5.40 0.04 4.44
CA MET A 38 -6.81 0.11 4.15
C MET A 38 -7.40 -1.28 3.97
N SER A 39 -8.66 -1.48 4.38
CA SER A 39 -9.38 -2.70 4.01
C SER A 39 -9.51 -2.81 2.50
N ILE A 40 -9.41 -4.04 1.97
CA ILE A 40 -9.52 -4.27 0.52
C ILE A 40 -10.86 -3.76 -0.02
N ASP A 41 -11.94 -3.95 0.72
CA ASP A 41 -13.28 -3.51 0.33
C ASP A 41 -13.37 -1.98 0.21
N ALA A 42 -12.77 -1.25 1.16
CA ALA A 42 -12.69 0.20 1.09
C ALA A 42 -11.79 0.64 -0.07
N ALA A 43 -10.64 -0.01 -0.28
CA ALA A 43 -9.72 0.31 -1.38
C ALA A 43 -10.38 0.20 -2.75
N LEU A 44 -11.14 -0.87 -2.96
CA LEU A 44 -11.88 -1.12 -4.20
C LEU A 44 -13.00 -0.10 -4.46
N SER A 45 -13.46 0.63 -3.43
CA SER A 45 -14.42 1.73 -3.63
C SER A 45 -13.80 2.95 -4.32
N TYR A 46 -12.47 3.09 -4.32
CA TYR A 46 -11.75 4.24 -4.88
C TYR A 46 -11.15 4.00 -6.27
N GLY A 47 -11.30 2.81 -6.85
CA GLY A 47 -10.71 2.51 -8.15
C GLY A 47 -10.87 1.06 -8.60
N MET A 48 -10.38 0.79 -9.81
CA MET A 48 -10.40 -0.57 -10.39
C MET A 48 -8.98 -1.16 -10.44
N PRO A 49 -8.77 -2.39 -9.94
CA PRO A 49 -7.51 -3.10 -10.08
C PRO A 49 -7.11 -3.36 -11.54
N GLU A 50 -5.80 -3.41 -11.80
CA GLU A 50 -5.28 -4.00 -13.02
C GLU A 50 -5.10 -5.51 -12.82
N THR A 51 -5.70 -6.31 -13.71
CA THR A 51 -5.61 -7.79 -13.65
C THR A 51 -4.17 -8.28 -13.62
N SER A 52 -3.26 -7.64 -14.36
CA SER A 52 -1.85 -8.03 -14.38
C SER A 52 -1.14 -7.80 -13.03
N THR A 53 -1.58 -6.80 -12.25
CA THR A 53 -1.04 -6.55 -10.91
C THR A 53 -1.62 -7.54 -9.90
N LEU A 54 -2.90 -7.90 -10.00
CA LEU A 54 -3.48 -8.99 -9.19
C LEU A 54 -2.75 -10.32 -9.44
N GLN A 55 -2.51 -10.66 -10.71
CA GLN A 55 -1.74 -11.86 -11.08
C GLN A 55 -0.29 -11.81 -10.59
N TRP A 56 0.29 -10.62 -10.45
CA TRP A 56 1.62 -10.46 -9.86
C TRP A 56 1.57 -10.70 -8.35
N TRP A 57 0.56 -10.17 -7.66
CA TRP A 57 0.32 -10.41 -6.24
C TRP A 57 0.13 -11.89 -5.91
N ASP A 58 -0.58 -12.65 -6.75
CA ASP A 58 -0.76 -14.09 -6.60
C ASP A 58 0.55 -14.90 -6.56
N ARG A 59 1.64 -14.33 -7.11
CA ARG A 59 2.96 -14.96 -7.16
C ARG A 59 3.87 -14.56 -6.00
N GLN A 60 3.43 -13.62 -5.16
CA GLN A 60 4.20 -13.19 -3.99
C GLN A 60 4.07 -14.19 -2.84
N SER A 61 4.93 -14.03 -1.84
CA SER A 61 4.91 -14.90 -0.66
C SER A 61 3.57 -14.79 0.09
N ALA A 62 3.27 -15.78 0.95
CA ALA A 62 2.06 -15.74 1.76
C ALA A 62 2.07 -14.50 2.68
N GLU A 63 3.23 -14.17 3.24
CA GLU A 63 3.44 -13.02 4.12
C GLU A 63 3.21 -11.70 3.37
N ALA A 64 3.73 -11.57 2.14
CA ALA A 64 3.51 -10.36 1.34
C ALA A 64 2.04 -10.18 0.94
N ARG A 65 1.32 -11.27 0.65
CA ARG A 65 -0.11 -11.21 0.36
C ARG A 65 -0.94 -10.91 1.61
N ASP A 66 -0.60 -11.50 2.76
CA ASP A 66 -1.22 -11.17 4.04
C ASP A 66 -0.99 -9.69 4.40
N GLU A 67 0.22 -9.19 4.10
CA GLU A 67 0.54 -7.79 4.26
C GLU A 67 -0.37 -6.92 3.40
N ALA A 68 -0.39 -7.15 2.09
CA ALA A 68 -1.11 -6.30 1.16
C ALA A 68 -2.65 -6.34 1.36
N PHE A 69 -3.23 -7.51 1.62
CA PHE A 69 -4.68 -7.70 1.50
C PHE A 69 -5.47 -7.71 2.82
N ASN A 70 -4.81 -7.85 3.97
CA ASN A 70 -5.49 -7.91 5.28
C ASN A 70 -5.45 -6.58 6.04
N GLY A 71 -5.47 -5.44 5.35
CA GLY A 71 -5.66 -4.13 5.99
C GLY A 71 -7.05 -4.01 6.63
N THR A 72 -7.20 -3.16 7.63
CA THR A 72 -8.45 -3.00 8.39
C THR A 72 -8.91 -1.55 8.53
N ARG A 73 -8.09 -0.57 8.14
CA ARG A 73 -8.46 0.85 8.19
C ARG A 73 -9.62 1.10 7.25
N LEU A 74 -10.71 1.65 7.79
CA LEU A 74 -11.84 2.16 7.02
C LEU A 74 -11.67 3.68 6.81
N PRO A 75 -12.29 4.27 5.78
CA PRO A 75 -12.39 5.73 5.63
C PRO A 75 -13.15 6.32 6.83
N ASP A 76 -12.72 7.50 7.29
CA ASP A 76 -13.43 8.28 8.31
C ASP A 76 -14.69 8.95 7.76
#